data_AF-A0A8C0IE57-F1
#
_entry.id   AF-A0A8C0IE57-F1
#
_cell.length_a   1.000
_cell.length_b   1.000
_cell.length_c   1.000
_cell.angle_alpha   90.00
_cell.angle_beta   90.00
_cell.angle_gamma   90.00
#
_symmetry.space_group_name_H-M   'P 1'
#
loop_
_entity.id
_entity.type
_entity.pdbx_description
1 polymer ?
#
loop_
_entity_poly.entity_id
_entity_poly.type
_entity_poly.pdbx_seq_one_letter_code
_entity_poly.pdbx_strand_id
1 'polypeptide(L)' 'ASLPRASAELLRLYIRYSQICAQVVRAAMKPQYKAEAERAAMATVKTVKPKKE' A
#
# COMPACT_ATOMS: atom_id res chain seq x y z
N ALA A 1 -18.09 -17.34 8.19
CA ALA A 1 -18.17 -15.97 8.73
C ALA A 1 -18.04 -14.98 7.59
N SER A 2 -19.13 -14.40 7.11
CA SER A 2 -19.09 -13.34 6.10
C SER A 2 -18.72 -12.03 6.79
N LEU A 3 -17.49 -11.56 6.63
CA LEU A 3 -17.16 -10.16 6.94
C LEU A 3 -18.20 -9.28 6.24
N PRO A 4 -18.81 -8.30 6.92
CA PRO A 4 -19.79 -7.43 6.28
C PRO A 4 -19.11 -6.77 5.08
N ARG A 5 -19.69 -6.88 3.88
CA ARG A 5 -19.09 -6.36 2.63
C ARG A 5 -18.61 -4.91 2.78
N ALA A 6 -19.33 -4.13 3.58
CA ALA A 6 -18.97 -2.76 3.95
C ALA A 6 -17.60 -2.61 4.64
N SER A 7 -17.21 -3.52 5.55
CA SER A 7 -15.90 -3.43 6.22
C SER A 7 -14.75 -3.77 5.27
N ALA A 8 -14.97 -4.67 4.32
CA ALA A 8 -13.99 -5.00 3.28
C ALA A 8 -13.76 -3.83 2.30
N GLU A 9 -14.81 -3.09 1.95
CA GLU A 9 -14.71 -1.90 1.10
C GLU A 9 -14.01 -0.74 1.82
N LEU A 10 -14.39 -0.44 3.06
CA LEU A 10 -13.72 0.59 3.86
C LEU A 10 -12.23 0.29 4.06
N LEU A 11 -11.87 -0.97 4.29
CA LEU A 11 -10.48 -1.38 4.40
C LEU A 11 -9.70 -1.17 3.09
N ARG A 12 -10.29 -1.52 1.94
CA ARG A 12 -9.67 -1.31 0.62
C ARG A 12 -9.44 0.18 0.34
N LEU A 13 -10.43 1.01 0.64
CA LEU A 13 -10.34 2.47 0.51
C LEU A 13 -9.24 3.02 1.43
N TYR A 14 -9.18 2.56 2.68
CA TYR A 14 -8.17 3.00 3.65
C TYR A 14 -6.74 2.60 3.26
N ILE A 15 -6.53 1.38 2.75
CA ILE A 15 -5.23 0.95 2.21
C ILE A 15 -4.80 1.86 1.05
N ARG A 16 -5.72 2.17 0.13
CA ARG A 16 -5.39 3.05 -1.00
C ARG A 16 -5.12 4.49 -0.54
N TYR A 17 -5.92 5.00 0.37
CA TYR A 17 -5.77 6.33 0.96
C TYR A 17 -4.40 6.50 1.62
N SER A 18 -4.06 5.59 2.54
CA SER A 18 -2.77 5.61 3.24
C SER A 18 -1.57 5.49 2.30
N GLN A 19 -1.66 4.67 1.25
CA GLN A 19 -0.63 4.57 0.21
C GLN A 19 -0.39 5.92 -0.49
N ILE A 20 -1.46 6.62 -0.87
CA ILE A 20 -1.38 7.93 -1.54
C ILE A 20 -0.75 8.97 -0.61
N CYS A 21 -1.19 9.04 0.65
CA CYS A 21 -0.60 9.95 1.63
C CYS A 21 0.91 9.71 1.76
N ALA A 22 1.34 8.46 1.88
CA ALA A 22 2.75 8.12 1.98
C ALA A 22 3.53 8.49 0.71
N GLN A 23 2.92 8.41 -0.48
CA GLN A 23 3.56 8.86 -1.73
C GLN A 23 3.76 10.38 -1.76
N VAL A 24 2.73 11.15 -1.40
CA VAL A 24 2.80 12.62 -1.36
C VAL A 24 3.87 13.10 -0.38
N VAL A 25 3.91 12.51 0.83
CA VAL A 25 4.93 12.84 1.84
C VAL A 25 6.34 12.59 1.30
N ARG A 26 6.59 11.43 0.65
CA ARG A 26 7.89 11.13 0.06
C ARG A 26 8.26 12.08 -1.08
N ALA A 27 7.29 12.49 -1.91
CA ALA A 27 7.53 13.43 -2.99
C ALA A 27 7.96 14.82 -2.48
N ALA A 28 7.46 15.22 -1.31
CA ALA A 28 7.78 16.48 -0.65
C ALA A 28 9.04 16.44 0.23
N MET A 29 9.69 15.28 0.41
CA MET A 29 10.90 15.16 1.23
C MET A 29 12.12 15.82 0.58
N LYS A 30 13.05 16.27 1.44
CA LYS A 30 14.35 16.78 1.01
C LYS A 30 15.11 15.72 0.19
N PRO A 31 15.88 16.11 -0.84
CA PRO A 31 16.61 15.17 -1.71
C PRO A 31 17.51 14.18 -0.93
N GLN A 32 18.11 14.64 0.17
CA GLN A 32 18.98 13.85 1.05
C GLN A 32 18.29 12.60 1.63
N TYR A 33 16.98 12.63 1.83
CA TYR A 33 16.21 11.52 2.42
C TYR A 33 15.30 10.83 1.40
N LYS A 34 15.07 11.46 0.25
CA LYS A 34 14.13 10.98 -0.77
C LYS A 34 14.55 9.61 -1.33
N ALA A 35 15.84 9.43 -1.63
CA ALA A 35 16.35 8.18 -2.21
C ALA A 35 16.12 6.97 -1.28
N GLU A 36 16.39 7.12 0.02
CA GLU A 36 16.17 6.06 1.01
C GLU A 36 14.66 5.81 1.21
N ALA A 37 13.85 6.88 1.24
CA ALA A 37 12.40 6.77 1.37
C ALA A 37 11.75 6.08 0.16
N GLU A 38 12.28 6.29 -1.04
CA GLU A 38 11.88 5.60 -2.28
C GLU A 38 12.31 4.13 -2.25
N ARG A 39 13.54 3.84 -1.83
CA ARG A 39 14.04 2.46 -1.66
C ARG A 39 13.16 1.65 -0.71
N ALA A 40 12.80 2.23 0.44
CA ALA A 40 11.90 1.59 1.41
C ALA A 40 10.49 1.35 0.85
N ALA A 41 10.04 2.14 -0.14
CA ALA A 41 8.74 1.99 -0.77
C ALA A 41 8.68 0.85 -1.80
N MET A 42 9.83 0.31 -2.24
CA MET A 42 9.90 -0.75 -3.28
C MET A 42 9.56 -2.16 -2.79
N ALA A 43 8.74 -2.30 -1.74
CA ALA A 43 8.30 -3.60 -1.23
C ALA A 43 7.47 -4.34 -2.30
N THR A 44 8.13 -5.25 -3.03
CA THR A 44 7.50 -6.05 -4.08
C THR A 44 6.99 -7.35 -3.48
N VAL A 45 5.68 -7.43 -3.22
CA VAL A 45 5.02 -8.66 -2.76
C VAL A 45 4.52 -9.43 -3.97
N LYS A 46 5.06 -10.63 -4.21
CA LYS A 46 4.53 -11.55 -5.24
C LYS A 46 3.25 -12.19 -4.72
N THR A 47 2.13 -11.90 -5.37
CA THR A 47 0.86 -12.57 -5.07
C THR A 47 0.73 -13.81 -5.95
N VAL A 48 0.86 -14.99 -5.35
CA VAL A 48 0.60 -16.26 -6.02
C VAL A 48 -0.85 -16.65 -5.73
N LYS A 49 -1.67 -16.82 -6.78
CA LYS A 49 -3.00 -17.42 -6.62
C LYS A 49 -2.80 -18.92 -6.43
N PRO A 50 -3.25 -19.52 -5.32
CA PRO A 50 -3.21 -20.97 -5.17
C PRO A 50 -4.05 -21.61 -6.28
N LYS A 51 -3.50 -22.64 -6.93
CA LYS A 51 -4.25 -23.46 -7.88
C LYS A 51 -5.31 -24.22 -7.07
N LYS A 52 -6.58 -24.10 -7.46
CA LYS A 52 -7.65 -24.97 -6.94
C LYS A 52 -7.41 -26.37 -7.50
N GLU A 53 -7.21 -27.35 -6.62
CA GLU A 53 -7.50 -28.76 -6.90
C GLU A 53 -9.00 -29.03 -6.74
#